data_AF-A0A939UQJ2-F1
#
_entry.id   AF-A0A939UQJ2-F1
#
_cell.length_a   1.000
_cell.length_b   1.000
_cell.length_c   1.000
_cell.angle_alpha   90.00
_cell.angle_beta   90.00
_cell.angle_gamma   90.00
#
_symmetry.space_group_name_H-M   'P 1'
#
loop_
_entity.id
_entity.type
_entity.pdbx_description
1 polymer ?
#
loop_
_entity_poly.entity_id
_entity_poly.type
_entity_poly.pdbx_seq_one_letter_code
_entity_poly.pdbx_strand_id
1 'polypeptide(L)'
;MEKKMLVIISAFILALCAGSVFAVSIAKTVYPSDGVPIVNVLADGSLGVVPDGRTDCSEGLQKAIDLCDSKGGGTVFLPAGEYLLEGSVSIPQGVVLRGDWQDPQDTEKPAFGTVIIARPEPLAPEEKDDTMARPLFTLSGNSGIIGLTVYYPLQSAENPVPYGFTMLMDKVSCSTLRRITLINSYRGVSAEGQHELCQLEKLRICALDKAVLMDASTDVGYTSDLRISPDFWLKAGKYSCPSPAALKSWCLGNAEGLVMGWLDDETLSEIYIDGCKTGMHFLPKQFWGLLYEVHIKNCKTGILCENLHDWAGAVMSRGEIEGTEDAVVCNSRVGMLKLCGMKIRGRVSGRRYMVNDADLSFAPPLTHGSYKEPARQLYVVETAGYSRQPK
;
A
#
# COMPACT_ATOMS: atom_id res chain seq x y z
N MET A 1 -31.84 -19.70 56.91
CA MET A 1 -30.99 -18.49 56.87
C MET A 1 -29.58 -18.99 57.14
N GLU A 2 -28.56 -18.91 56.29
CA GLU A 2 -28.25 -18.19 55.05
C GLU A 2 -27.36 -19.13 54.21
N LYS A 3 -27.72 -19.49 52.98
CA LYS A 3 -27.22 -18.95 51.69
C LYS A 3 -25.68 -18.88 51.54
N LYS A 4 -25.18 -19.80 50.70
CA LYS A 4 -24.25 -19.62 49.56
C LYS A 4 -22.89 -18.94 49.82
N MET A 5 -21.79 -19.63 49.49
CA MET A 5 -21.13 -19.43 48.18
C MET A 5 -20.01 -20.46 47.98
N LEU A 6 -20.26 -21.38 47.05
CA LEU A 6 -19.33 -22.35 46.52
C LEU A 6 -18.44 -21.60 45.50
N VAL A 7 -17.19 -21.29 45.83
CA VAL A 7 -16.21 -20.81 44.85
C VAL A 7 -15.58 -22.03 44.19
N ILE A 8 -16.19 -22.48 43.09
CA ILE A 8 -15.56 -23.43 42.18
C ILE A 8 -14.51 -22.65 41.39
N ILE A 9 -13.23 -22.88 41.69
CA ILE A 9 -12.13 -22.54 40.79
C ILE A 9 -12.19 -23.57 39.65
N SER A 10 -12.99 -23.27 38.64
CA SER A 10 -13.06 -24.08 37.42
C SER A 10 -11.88 -23.75 36.52
N ALA A 11 -10.92 -24.68 36.54
CA ALA A 11 -10.35 -25.31 35.36
C ALA A 11 -9.75 -24.40 34.26
N PHE A 12 -8.42 -24.26 34.32
CA PHE A 12 -7.58 -24.29 33.12
C PHE A 12 -7.85 -25.61 32.38
N ILE A 13 -8.68 -25.55 31.34
CA ILE A 13 -8.70 -26.57 30.29
C ILE A 13 -8.39 -25.81 29.00
N LEU A 14 -7.12 -25.94 28.59
CA LEU A 14 -6.73 -25.82 27.20
C LEU A 14 -7.40 -27.02 26.48
N ALA A 15 -8.67 -26.88 26.14
CA ALA A 15 -9.30 -27.82 25.23
C ALA A 15 -8.78 -27.49 23.84
N LEU A 16 -7.97 -28.39 23.29
CA LEU A 16 -7.94 -28.63 21.86
C LEU A 16 -9.37 -29.00 21.42
N CYS A 17 -10.24 -28.02 21.28
CA CYS A 17 -11.34 -28.14 20.37
C CYS A 17 -10.75 -27.89 18.99
N ALA A 18 -10.96 -28.82 18.07
CA ALA A 18 -10.96 -28.53 16.64
C ALA A 18 -12.05 -27.46 16.41
N GLY A 19 -11.72 -26.21 16.75
CA GLY A 19 -12.60 -25.07 16.66
C GLY A 19 -12.81 -24.79 15.19
N SER A 20 -14.06 -24.56 14.80
CA SER A 20 -14.39 -24.12 13.46
C SER A 20 -13.45 -22.98 13.06
N VAL A 21 -12.71 -23.17 11.97
CA VAL A 21 -11.80 -22.18 11.36
C VAL A 21 -12.51 -20.83 11.09
N PHE A 22 -13.84 -20.85 11.10
CA PHE A 22 -14.71 -19.70 11.06
C PHE A 22 -15.32 -19.41 12.44
N ALA A 23 -14.84 -18.35 13.10
CA ALA A 23 -15.44 -17.80 14.31
C ALA A 23 -15.15 -16.31 14.38
N VAL A 24 -16.19 -15.47 14.38
CA VAL A 24 -16.02 -14.02 14.47
C VAL A 24 -15.40 -13.69 15.82
N SER A 25 -14.22 -13.08 15.81
CA SER A 25 -13.44 -12.79 17.01
C SER A 25 -12.70 -11.47 16.89
N ILE A 26 -12.19 -10.97 18.01
CA ILE A 26 -11.25 -9.85 18.02
C ILE A 26 -9.83 -10.44 17.99
N ALA A 27 -9.05 -10.11 16.97
CA ALA A 27 -7.63 -10.45 16.98
C ALA A 27 -6.83 -9.51 17.87
N LYS A 28 -5.82 -10.07 18.53
CA LYS A 28 -4.82 -9.31 19.29
C LYS A 28 -3.69 -8.91 18.35
N THR A 29 -3.46 -7.61 18.20
CA THR A 29 -2.26 -7.07 17.55
C THR A 29 -1.12 -6.92 18.56
N VAL A 30 0.10 -7.05 18.07
CA VAL A 30 1.36 -6.74 18.74
C VAL A 30 1.69 -5.25 18.57
N TYR A 31 1.42 -4.69 17.40
CA TYR A 31 1.73 -3.30 17.07
C TYR A 31 0.50 -2.39 17.14
N PRO A 32 0.71 -1.05 17.24
CA PRO A 32 -0.38 -0.10 17.25
C PRO A 32 -1.27 -0.23 16.01
N SER A 33 -2.58 -0.32 16.22
CA SER A 33 -3.57 -0.40 15.15
C SER A 33 -4.66 0.63 15.39
N ASP A 34 -5.04 1.37 14.35
CA ASP A 34 -6.24 2.21 14.40
C ASP A 34 -7.45 1.28 14.31
N GLY A 35 -8.01 0.95 15.47
CA GLY A 35 -9.21 0.15 15.62
C GLY A 35 -8.98 -1.30 16.00
N VAL A 36 -10.09 -1.98 16.24
CA VAL A 36 -10.12 -3.36 16.73
C VAL A 36 -10.31 -4.30 15.53
N PRO A 37 -9.36 -5.21 15.22
CA PRO A 37 -9.53 -6.16 14.13
C PRO A 37 -10.66 -7.14 14.45
N ILE A 38 -11.78 -7.02 13.75
CA ILE A 38 -12.86 -8.02 13.75
C ILE A 38 -12.50 -9.04 12.67
N VAL A 39 -12.33 -10.29 13.08
CA VAL A 39 -11.75 -11.36 12.25
C VAL A 39 -12.78 -12.44 12.02
N ASN A 40 -12.94 -12.85 10.76
CA ASN A 40 -13.82 -13.95 10.36
C ASN A 40 -13.05 -15.27 10.25
N VAL A 41 -11.82 -15.21 9.72
CA VAL A 41 -10.92 -16.36 9.53
C VAL A 41 -9.54 -16.00 10.05
N LEU A 42 -8.97 -16.87 10.89
CA LEU A 42 -7.56 -16.81 11.26
C LEU A 42 -6.75 -17.68 10.29
N ALA A 43 -5.76 -17.07 9.62
CA ALA A 43 -4.83 -17.81 8.77
C ALA A 43 -3.73 -18.44 9.64
N ASP A 44 -3.86 -19.72 9.96
CA ASP A 44 -2.94 -20.46 10.82
C ASP A 44 -2.50 -21.82 10.25
N GLY A 45 -1.72 -22.56 11.03
CA GLY A 45 -1.14 -23.84 10.62
C GLY A 45 -2.18 -24.92 10.26
N SER A 46 -3.43 -24.82 10.72
CA SER A 46 -4.51 -25.75 10.32
C SER A 46 -4.90 -25.59 8.85
N LEU A 47 -4.62 -24.43 8.25
CA LEU A 47 -4.80 -24.13 6.83
C LEU A 47 -3.50 -24.23 6.04
N GLY A 48 -2.38 -24.60 6.68
CA GLY A 48 -1.06 -24.59 6.06
C GLY A 48 -0.37 -23.22 6.07
N VAL A 49 -0.79 -22.29 6.93
CA VAL A 49 -0.17 -20.97 7.06
C VAL A 49 0.73 -20.94 8.29
N VAL A 50 2.04 -20.99 8.06
CA VAL A 50 3.05 -21.14 9.13
C VAL A 50 3.99 -19.92 9.14
N PRO A 51 4.14 -19.20 10.28
CA PRO A 51 4.95 -17.99 10.37
C PRO A 51 6.46 -18.28 10.55
N ASP A 52 7.03 -19.20 9.77
CA ASP A 52 8.44 -19.63 9.88
C ASP A 52 9.37 -19.07 8.79
N GLY A 53 8.82 -18.31 7.84
CA GLY A 53 9.52 -17.75 6.68
C GLY A 53 10.05 -18.80 5.69
N ARG A 54 9.64 -20.06 5.80
CA ARG A 54 10.21 -21.21 5.08
C ARG A 54 9.17 -22.13 4.45
N THR A 55 8.06 -22.37 5.14
CA THR A 55 6.95 -23.16 4.62
C THR A 55 6.18 -22.29 3.62
N ASP A 56 6.02 -22.78 2.39
CA ASP A 56 5.23 -22.04 1.40
C ASP A 56 3.77 -21.96 1.85
N CYS A 57 3.32 -20.73 2.10
CA CYS A 57 2.00 -20.41 2.60
C CYS A 57 1.03 -20.02 1.48
N SER A 58 1.44 -19.99 0.20
CA SER A 58 0.59 -19.50 -0.89
C SER A 58 -0.76 -20.21 -0.98
N GLU A 59 -0.77 -21.54 -1.04
CA GLU A 59 -2.03 -22.29 -1.06
C GLU A 59 -2.82 -22.16 0.24
N GLY A 60 -2.13 -22.14 1.39
CA GLY A 60 -2.78 -22.08 2.69
C GLY A 60 -3.47 -20.74 2.94
N LEU A 61 -2.81 -19.66 2.52
CA LEU A 61 -3.36 -18.32 2.59
C LEU A 61 -4.54 -18.16 1.63
N GLN A 62 -4.44 -18.70 0.42
CA GLN A 62 -5.58 -18.71 -0.52
C GLN A 62 -6.76 -19.49 0.06
N LYS A 63 -6.54 -20.66 0.69
CA LYS A 63 -7.61 -21.43 1.37
C LYS A 63 -8.29 -20.62 2.49
N ALA A 64 -7.54 -19.82 3.25
CA ALA A 64 -8.10 -18.95 4.28
C ALA A 64 -9.00 -17.86 3.67
N ILE A 65 -8.55 -17.26 2.58
CA ILE A 65 -9.28 -16.24 1.81
C ILE A 65 -10.55 -16.81 1.19
N ASP A 66 -10.46 -17.95 0.51
CA ASP A 66 -11.60 -18.63 -0.12
C ASP A 66 -12.63 -19.06 0.93
N LEU A 67 -12.18 -19.50 2.12
CA LEU A 67 -13.08 -19.81 3.21
C LEU A 67 -13.84 -18.56 3.67
N CYS A 68 -13.16 -17.42 3.82
CA CYS A 68 -13.81 -16.16 4.20
C CYS A 68 -14.83 -15.70 3.14
N ASP A 69 -14.46 -15.80 1.86
CA ASP A 69 -15.35 -15.46 0.74
C ASP A 69 -16.60 -16.36 0.70
N SER A 70 -16.42 -17.67 0.87
CA SER A 70 -17.52 -18.66 0.90
C SER A 70 -18.56 -18.41 2.01
N LYS A 71 -18.22 -17.58 3.00
CA LYS A 71 -19.09 -17.19 4.11
C LYS A 71 -19.66 -15.78 3.97
N GLY A 72 -19.48 -15.15 2.81
CA GLY A 72 -20.04 -13.84 2.47
C GLY A 72 -19.04 -12.69 2.56
N GLY A 73 -17.75 -12.98 2.74
CA GLY A 73 -16.69 -11.99 2.91
C GLY A 73 -16.34 -11.71 4.37
N GLY A 74 -15.58 -10.64 4.60
CA GLY A 74 -15.09 -10.26 5.91
C GLY A 74 -13.56 -10.19 5.97
N THR A 75 -13.00 -10.39 7.16
CA THR A 75 -11.55 -10.24 7.39
C THR A 75 -10.87 -11.58 7.61
N VAL A 76 -9.83 -11.85 6.81
CA VAL A 76 -8.82 -12.88 7.08
C VAL A 76 -7.70 -12.21 7.85
N PHE A 77 -7.38 -12.72 9.03
CA PHE A 77 -6.28 -12.18 9.84
C PHE A 77 -5.02 -13.04 9.70
N LEU A 78 -3.91 -12.39 9.37
CA LEU A 78 -2.59 -12.98 9.28
C LEU A 78 -1.70 -12.36 10.39
N PRO A 79 -1.47 -13.05 11.52
CA PRO A 79 -0.74 -12.50 12.66
C PRO A 79 0.68 -12.02 12.31
N ALA A 80 1.31 -11.26 13.22
CA ALA A 80 2.72 -10.91 13.08
C ALA A 80 3.60 -12.18 12.97
N GLY A 81 4.51 -12.21 12.01
CA GLY A 81 5.27 -13.39 11.63
C GLY A 81 5.87 -13.25 10.24
N GLU A 82 6.68 -14.22 9.81
CA GLU A 82 7.24 -14.26 8.45
C GLU A 82 6.60 -15.41 7.68
N TYR A 83 6.02 -15.12 6.53
CA TYR A 83 5.28 -16.08 5.71
C TYR A 83 5.90 -16.10 4.32
N LEU A 84 6.39 -17.25 3.90
CA LEU A 84 6.90 -17.43 2.55
C LEU A 84 5.71 -17.55 1.58
N LEU A 85 5.77 -16.80 0.48
CA LEU A 85 4.89 -17.00 -0.68
C LEU A 85 5.76 -17.25 -1.92
N GLU A 86 5.60 -18.42 -2.53
CA GLU A 86 6.21 -18.76 -3.83
C GLU A 86 5.23 -18.54 -5.00
N GLY A 87 3.92 -18.50 -4.71
CA GLY A 87 2.85 -18.21 -5.68
C GLY A 87 2.00 -16.98 -5.34
N SER A 88 1.27 -16.50 -6.34
CA SER A 88 0.35 -15.36 -6.23
C SER A 88 -0.89 -15.67 -5.38
N VAL A 89 -1.47 -14.61 -4.79
CA VAL A 89 -2.66 -14.68 -3.94
C VAL A 89 -3.71 -13.68 -4.43
N SER A 90 -4.95 -14.14 -4.60
CA SER A 90 -6.07 -13.32 -5.06
C SER A 90 -6.99 -12.97 -3.89
N ILE A 91 -7.32 -11.69 -3.75
CA ILE A 91 -8.26 -11.17 -2.76
C ILE A 91 -9.62 -10.91 -3.45
N PRO A 92 -10.65 -11.73 -3.20
CA PRO A 92 -11.95 -11.59 -3.84
C PRO A 92 -12.76 -10.42 -3.25
N GLN A 93 -13.85 -10.10 -3.92
CA GLN A 93 -14.73 -9.00 -3.54
C GLN A 93 -15.28 -9.16 -2.10
N GLY A 94 -15.17 -8.10 -1.29
CA GLY A 94 -15.69 -8.10 0.08
C GLY A 94 -14.80 -8.82 1.09
N VAL A 95 -13.61 -9.28 0.70
CA VAL A 95 -12.60 -9.83 1.62
C VAL A 95 -11.50 -8.81 1.89
N VAL A 96 -11.08 -8.73 3.14
CA VAL A 96 -9.91 -7.97 3.58
C VAL A 96 -8.87 -8.93 4.16
N LEU A 97 -7.67 -8.95 3.58
CA LEU A 97 -6.51 -9.56 4.22
C LEU A 97 -5.90 -8.54 5.17
N ARG A 98 -5.95 -8.82 6.48
CA ARG A 98 -5.45 -7.94 7.52
C ARG A 98 -4.29 -8.58 8.26
N GLY A 99 -3.12 -7.94 8.20
CA GLY A 99 -1.99 -8.25 9.05
C GLY A 99 -1.90 -7.35 10.28
N ASP A 100 -0.74 -7.40 10.90
CA ASP A 100 -0.30 -6.57 12.01
C ASP A 100 0.91 -5.77 11.55
N TRP A 101 0.88 -4.44 11.61
CA TRP A 101 1.88 -3.60 10.94
C TRP A 101 2.54 -2.63 11.90
N GLN A 102 3.86 -2.54 11.78
CA GLN A 102 4.68 -1.55 12.44
C GLN A 102 5.23 -0.62 11.37
N ASP A 103 5.06 0.70 11.56
CA ASP A 103 5.66 1.68 10.64
C ASP A 103 7.18 1.56 10.72
N PRO A 104 7.89 1.27 9.61
CA PRO A 104 9.36 1.18 9.61
C PRO A 104 10.03 2.53 9.93
N GLN A 105 9.30 3.64 9.95
CA GLN A 105 9.82 4.95 10.39
C GLN A 105 9.77 5.15 11.91
N ASP A 106 9.10 4.29 12.68
CA ASP A 106 9.13 4.30 14.14
C ASP A 106 10.41 3.64 14.64
N THR A 107 11.42 4.47 14.89
CA THR A 107 12.77 4.04 15.28
C THR A 107 12.87 3.52 16.72
N GLU A 108 11.86 3.77 17.56
CA GLU A 108 11.85 3.29 18.95
C GLU A 108 11.52 1.79 19.03
N LYS A 109 10.83 1.25 18.01
CA LYS A 109 10.40 -0.16 17.93
C LYS A 109 10.63 -0.71 16.52
N PRO A 110 11.89 -0.95 16.12
CA PRO A 110 12.20 -1.45 14.78
C PRO A 110 11.64 -2.87 14.62
N ALA A 111 10.55 -2.99 13.88
CA ALA A 111 9.92 -4.24 13.51
C ALA A 111 9.08 -4.05 12.25
N PHE A 112 8.63 -5.16 11.65
CA PHE A 112 7.91 -5.15 10.37
C PHE A 112 6.53 -5.82 10.42
N GLY A 113 6.12 -6.33 11.58
CA GLY A 113 4.79 -6.91 11.72
C GLY A 113 4.62 -8.24 11.00
N THR A 114 3.55 -8.35 10.21
CA THR A 114 3.26 -9.43 9.29
C THR A 114 4.09 -9.24 8.03
N VAL A 115 5.07 -10.11 7.82
CA VAL A 115 6.02 -10.03 6.71
C VAL A 115 5.78 -11.17 5.73
N ILE A 116 5.65 -10.81 4.46
CA ILE A 116 5.66 -11.71 3.33
C ILE A 116 7.08 -11.80 2.78
N ILE A 117 7.65 -13.01 2.82
CA ILE A 117 8.89 -13.35 2.13
C ILE A 117 8.51 -13.82 0.73
N ALA A 118 8.63 -12.95 -0.27
CA ALA A 118 8.14 -13.20 -1.62
C ALA A 118 9.21 -13.83 -2.50
N ARG A 119 9.00 -15.08 -2.94
CA ARG A 119 9.86 -15.76 -3.93
C ARG A 119 9.08 -16.20 -5.18
N PRO A 120 8.30 -15.29 -5.83
CA PRO A 120 7.65 -15.63 -7.08
C PRO A 120 8.67 -15.81 -8.20
N GLU A 121 8.22 -16.39 -9.31
CA GLU A 121 9.00 -16.43 -10.53
C GLU A 121 9.23 -15.00 -11.08
N PRO A 122 10.46 -14.64 -11.51
CA PRO A 122 10.70 -13.40 -12.23
C PRO A 122 9.92 -13.32 -13.54
N LEU A 123 9.76 -12.11 -14.07
CA LEU A 123 9.17 -11.87 -15.39
C LEU A 123 10.08 -12.41 -16.49
N ALA A 124 9.47 -13.09 -17.46
CA ALA A 124 10.12 -13.45 -18.72
C ALA A 124 10.43 -12.19 -19.55
N PRO A 125 11.41 -12.22 -20.47
CA PRO A 125 11.75 -11.08 -21.32
C PRO A 125 10.56 -10.43 -22.04
N GLU A 126 9.61 -11.24 -22.52
CA GLU A 126 8.40 -10.82 -23.21
C GLU A 126 7.33 -10.20 -22.30
N GLU A 127 7.39 -10.45 -20.99
CA GLU A 127 6.47 -9.92 -19.98
C GLU A 127 6.98 -8.61 -19.35
N LYS A 128 8.20 -8.17 -19.67
CA LYS A 128 8.85 -7.03 -18.99
C LYS A 128 8.05 -5.73 -19.11
N ASP A 129 7.33 -5.51 -20.19
CA ASP A 129 6.52 -4.31 -20.38
C ASP A 129 5.03 -4.52 -20.03
N ASP A 130 4.63 -5.75 -19.68
CA ASP A 130 3.28 -6.07 -19.23
C ASP A 130 3.10 -5.68 -17.77
N THR A 131 2.25 -4.70 -17.51
CA THR A 131 1.95 -4.21 -16.16
C THR A 131 1.02 -5.16 -15.39
N MET A 132 0.40 -6.12 -16.06
CA MET A 132 -0.50 -7.12 -15.47
C MET A 132 0.19 -8.47 -15.23
N ALA A 133 1.45 -8.63 -15.66
CA ALA A 133 2.16 -9.90 -15.56
C ALA A 133 2.56 -10.24 -14.12
N ARG A 134 2.21 -11.45 -13.69
CA ARG A 134 2.65 -12.13 -12.45
C ARG A 134 2.62 -11.26 -11.19
N PRO A 135 1.49 -10.61 -10.85
CA PRO A 135 1.38 -9.88 -9.60
C PRO A 135 1.47 -10.84 -8.41
N LEU A 136 2.06 -10.39 -7.29
CA LEU A 136 2.07 -11.21 -6.06
C LEU A 136 0.68 -11.24 -5.41
N PHE A 137 0.03 -10.08 -5.32
CA PHE A 137 -1.35 -9.95 -4.86
C PHE A 137 -2.23 -9.31 -5.92
N THR A 138 -3.39 -9.89 -6.18
CA THR A 138 -4.42 -9.32 -7.06
C THR A 138 -5.68 -9.03 -6.25
N LEU A 139 -6.17 -7.79 -6.29
CA LEU A 139 -7.35 -7.36 -5.55
C LEU A 139 -8.56 -7.23 -6.48
N SER A 140 -9.72 -7.69 -6.03
CA SER A 140 -11.03 -7.44 -6.65
C SER A 140 -11.71 -6.19 -6.07
N GLY A 141 -12.82 -5.73 -6.65
CA GLY A 141 -13.56 -4.57 -6.12
C GLY A 141 -14.10 -4.80 -4.70
N ASN A 142 -14.21 -3.74 -3.90
CA ASN A 142 -14.58 -3.77 -2.47
C ASN A 142 -13.72 -4.73 -1.63
N SER A 143 -12.47 -4.96 -2.01
CA SER A 143 -11.52 -5.78 -1.24
C SER A 143 -10.42 -4.92 -0.61
N GLY A 144 -9.57 -5.51 0.22
CA GLY A 144 -8.42 -4.78 0.71
C GLY A 144 -7.30 -5.60 1.30
N ILE A 145 -6.13 -4.96 1.39
CA ILE A 145 -4.98 -5.44 2.14
C ILE A 145 -4.60 -4.36 3.15
N ILE A 146 -4.57 -4.76 4.42
CA ILE A 146 -4.26 -3.85 5.52
C ILE A 146 -3.15 -4.43 6.38
N GLY A 147 -2.03 -3.73 6.49
CA GLY A 147 -1.02 -4.05 7.49
C GLY A 147 -0.06 -5.17 7.09
N LEU A 148 0.53 -5.11 5.89
CA LEU A 148 1.53 -6.08 5.43
C LEU A 148 2.86 -5.42 5.11
N THR A 149 3.94 -6.14 5.39
CA THR A 149 5.28 -5.87 4.85
C THR A 149 5.63 -6.92 3.82
N VAL A 150 6.27 -6.55 2.70
CA VAL A 150 6.73 -7.50 1.66
C VAL A 150 8.23 -7.31 1.42
N TYR A 151 8.96 -8.43 1.37
CA TYR A 151 10.38 -8.50 1.10
C TYR A 151 10.70 -9.61 0.10
N TYR A 152 11.48 -9.27 -0.93
CA TYR A 152 11.97 -10.19 -1.96
C TYR A 152 13.43 -10.57 -1.68
N PRO A 153 13.73 -11.76 -1.13
CA PRO A 153 15.08 -12.14 -0.74
C PRO A 153 16.05 -12.33 -1.91
N LEU A 154 15.54 -12.51 -3.12
CA LEU A 154 16.34 -12.69 -4.35
C LEU A 154 16.51 -11.40 -5.15
N GLN A 155 16.00 -10.27 -4.69
CA GLN A 155 16.20 -8.98 -5.34
C GLN A 155 17.66 -8.50 -5.18
N SER A 156 18.17 -7.79 -6.18
CA SER A 156 19.51 -7.19 -6.17
C SER A 156 19.43 -5.72 -6.60
N ALA A 157 20.24 -4.86 -5.96
CA ALA A 157 20.34 -3.46 -6.38
C ALA A 157 21.32 -3.28 -7.56
N GLU A 158 22.30 -4.17 -7.66
CA GLU A 158 23.33 -4.19 -8.70
C GLU A 158 22.81 -4.81 -9.99
N ASN A 159 22.02 -5.88 -9.89
CA ASN A 159 21.40 -6.57 -11.02
C ASN A 159 19.91 -6.84 -10.72
N PRO A 160 19.03 -5.82 -10.81
CA PRO A 160 17.64 -5.97 -10.45
C PRO A 160 16.91 -7.09 -11.17
N VAL A 161 16.19 -7.89 -10.37
CA VAL A 161 15.35 -8.98 -10.81
C VAL A 161 13.97 -8.39 -11.14
N PRO A 162 13.49 -8.52 -12.40
CA PRO A 162 12.21 -7.95 -12.81
C PRO A 162 11.07 -8.80 -12.26
N TYR A 163 10.38 -8.31 -11.24
CA TYR A 163 9.15 -8.92 -10.73
C TYR A 163 7.93 -8.11 -11.18
N GLY A 164 6.77 -8.76 -11.29
CA GLY A 164 5.49 -8.08 -11.47
C GLY A 164 5.17 -7.10 -10.34
N PHE A 165 4.05 -6.39 -10.45
CA PHE A 165 3.58 -5.55 -9.35
C PHE A 165 3.35 -6.38 -8.09
N THR A 166 3.78 -5.85 -6.94
CA THR A 166 3.54 -6.53 -5.66
C THR A 166 2.05 -6.58 -5.36
N MET A 167 1.33 -5.52 -5.69
CA MET A 167 -0.13 -5.43 -5.51
C MET A 167 -0.76 -4.84 -6.77
N LEU A 168 -1.74 -5.54 -7.32
CA LEU A 168 -2.45 -5.15 -8.54
C LEU A 168 -3.95 -4.98 -8.27
N MET A 169 -4.49 -3.86 -8.71
CA MET A 169 -5.91 -3.55 -8.81
C MET A 169 -6.24 -3.33 -10.30
N ASP A 170 -6.79 -4.34 -10.98
CA ASP A 170 -7.18 -4.24 -12.41
C ASP A 170 -8.70 -4.24 -12.55
N LYS A 171 -9.27 -3.15 -13.08
CA LYS A 171 -10.72 -2.99 -13.34
C LYS A 171 -11.60 -3.18 -12.10
N VAL A 172 -11.26 -2.48 -11.02
CA VAL A 172 -11.92 -2.63 -9.72
C VAL A 172 -12.35 -1.30 -9.14
N SER A 173 -13.40 -1.34 -8.32
CA SER A 173 -13.90 -0.17 -7.59
C SER A 173 -13.79 -0.38 -6.07
N CYS A 174 -13.57 0.69 -5.31
CA CYS A 174 -13.59 0.70 -3.84
C CYS A 174 -12.58 -0.24 -3.15
N SER A 175 -11.42 -0.50 -3.77
CA SER A 175 -10.37 -1.33 -3.18
C SER A 175 -9.46 -0.49 -2.26
N THR A 176 -8.98 -1.10 -1.18
CA THR A 176 -8.16 -0.42 -0.17
C THR A 176 -6.81 -1.10 0.03
N LEU A 177 -5.73 -0.34 -0.10
CA LEU A 177 -4.40 -0.71 0.38
C LEU A 177 -4.01 0.25 1.50
N ARG A 178 -3.73 -0.30 2.68
CA ARG A 178 -3.41 0.53 3.84
C ARG A 178 -2.32 -0.06 4.70
N ARG A 179 -1.41 0.78 5.22
CA ARG A 179 -0.32 0.35 6.12
C ARG A 179 0.52 -0.75 5.48
N ILE A 180 1.11 -0.41 4.35
CA ILE A 180 1.89 -1.34 3.54
C ILE A 180 3.35 -0.91 3.56
N THR A 181 4.25 -1.86 3.73
CA THR A 181 5.69 -1.66 3.55
C THR A 181 6.21 -2.57 2.45
N LEU A 182 6.75 -2.00 1.38
CA LEU A 182 7.41 -2.72 0.30
C LEU A 182 8.90 -2.45 0.41
N ILE A 183 9.66 -3.44 0.91
CA ILE A 183 11.07 -3.24 1.29
C ILE A 183 11.96 -3.10 0.06
N ASN A 184 11.69 -3.86 -1.00
CA ASN A 184 12.56 -3.93 -2.18
C ASN A 184 11.84 -4.49 -3.43
N SER A 185 10.61 -4.05 -3.65
CA SER A 185 9.86 -4.48 -4.84
C SER A 185 10.55 -4.04 -6.13
N TYR A 186 10.37 -4.79 -7.23
CA TYR A 186 10.70 -4.24 -8.55
C TYR A 186 9.64 -3.22 -8.96
N ARG A 187 8.38 -3.67 -8.93
CA ARG A 187 7.17 -2.86 -9.10
C ARG A 187 6.31 -2.94 -7.84
N GLY A 188 5.89 -1.78 -7.33
CA GLY A 188 5.17 -1.68 -6.05
C GLY A 188 3.69 -1.97 -6.19
N VAL A 189 2.91 -0.92 -6.46
CA VAL A 189 1.44 -0.96 -6.57
C VAL A 189 1.00 -0.51 -7.96
N SER A 190 0.03 -1.21 -8.55
CA SER A 190 -0.67 -0.76 -9.75
C SER A 190 -2.19 -0.70 -9.51
N ALA A 191 -2.82 0.38 -9.99
CA ALA A 191 -4.24 0.53 -10.20
C ALA A 191 -4.47 0.87 -11.68
N GLU A 192 -4.84 -0.12 -12.47
CA GLU A 192 -4.94 0.00 -13.93
C GLU A 192 -6.24 -0.61 -14.44
N GLY A 193 -6.50 -0.42 -15.74
CA GLY A 193 -7.82 -0.64 -16.29
C GLY A 193 -8.85 0.33 -15.70
N GLN A 194 -10.08 0.31 -16.22
CA GLN A 194 -11.11 1.22 -15.72
C GLN A 194 -11.42 0.92 -14.24
N HIS A 195 -10.97 1.78 -13.33
CA HIS A 195 -11.09 1.60 -11.88
C HIS A 195 -11.69 2.85 -11.22
N GLU A 196 -12.15 2.72 -9.97
CA GLU A 196 -12.90 3.80 -9.29
C GLU A 196 -12.66 3.75 -7.77
N LEU A 197 -12.68 4.90 -7.09
CA LEU A 197 -12.74 4.99 -5.62
C LEU A 197 -11.65 4.17 -4.88
N CYS A 198 -10.49 3.95 -5.51
CA CYS A 198 -9.37 3.23 -4.89
C CYS A 198 -8.73 4.08 -3.79
N GLN A 199 -8.33 3.43 -2.69
CA GLN A 199 -7.79 4.09 -1.52
C GLN A 199 -6.40 3.55 -1.19
N LEU A 200 -5.41 4.45 -1.19
CA LEU A 200 -4.04 4.19 -0.79
C LEU A 200 -3.69 5.02 0.46
N GLU A 201 -3.41 4.38 1.59
CA GLU A 201 -3.12 5.10 2.84
C GLU A 201 -1.91 4.50 3.58
N LYS A 202 -0.94 5.33 3.98
CA LYS A 202 0.23 4.92 4.79
C LYS A 202 1.05 3.83 4.10
N LEU A 203 1.56 4.15 2.92
CA LEU A 203 2.42 3.27 2.12
C LEU A 203 3.89 3.69 2.31
N ARG A 204 4.79 2.71 2.48
CA ARG A 204 6.24 2.87 2.61
C ARG A 204 6.91 2.00 1.55
N ILE A 205 7.48 2.58 0.50
CA ILE A 205 7.88 1.82 -0.68
C ILE A 205 9.33 2.13 -1.08
N CYS A 206 10.14 1.09 -1.22
CA CYS A 206 11.30 1.09 -2.10
C CYS A 206 10.95 0.22 -3.32
N ALA A 207 11.00 0.83 -4.51
CA ALA A 207 10.79 0.15 -5.78
C ALA A 207 11.91 0.47 -6.77
N LEU A 208 12.23 -0.49 -7.66
CA LEU A 208 13.36 -0.39 -8.60
C LEU A 208 12.95 0.00 -10.03
N ASP A 209 11.66 -0.09 -10.37
CA ASP A 209 11.07 0.37 -11.64
C ASP A 209 9.94 1.38 -11.37
N LYS A 210 8.77 0.95 -10.89
CA LYS A 210 7.63 1.84 -10.58
C LYS A 210 7.14 1.58 -9.17
N ALA A 211 7.14 2.61 -8.32
CA ALA A 211 6.63 2.45 -6.96
C ALA A 211 5.11 2.43 -6.94
N VAL A 212 4.45 3.36 -7.63
CA VAL A 212 2.99 3.39 -7.82
C VAL A 212 2.67 3.77 -9.26
N LEU A 213 1.80 3.00 -9.90
CA LEU A 213 1.20 3.31 -11.21
C LEU A 213 -0.32 3.37 -11.07
N MET A 214 -0.94 4.48 -11.45
CA MET A 214 -2.39 4.63 -11.46
C MET A 214 -2.84 5.17 -12.82
N ASP A 215 -3.78 4.49 -13.48
CA ASP A 215 -4.29 4.91 -14.78
C ASP A 215 -5.70 4.38 -15.06
N ALA A 216 -6.48 5.17 -15.79
CA ALA A 216 -7.88 4.93 -16.15
C ALA A 216 -8.85 4.92 -14.96
N SER A 217 -8.72 5.88 -14.03
CA SER A 217 -9.76 6.10 -13.02
C SER A 217 -10.94 6.90 -13.59
N THR A 218 -12.17 6.43 -13.34
CA THR A 218 -13.43 7.11 -13.73
C THR A 218 -14.23 7.67 -12.56
N ASP A 219 -13.69 7.60 -11.35
CA ASP A 219 -14.25 8.22 -10.15
C ASP A 219 -13.11 8.59 -9.19
N VAL A 220 -13.43 9.29 -8.11
CA VAL A 220 -12.47 9.98 -7.24
C VAL A 220 -11.78 9.02 -6.28
N GLY A 221 -10.51 8.71 -6.56
CA GLY A 221 -9.61 8.03 -5.65
C GLY A 221 -9.00 8.96 -4.60
N TYR A 222 -8.41 8.36 -3.57
CA TYR A 222 -7.63 9.08 -2.56
C TYR A 222 -6.34 8.36 -2.22
N THR A 223 -5.24 9.12 -2.24
CA THR A 223 -3.93 8.67 -1.79
C THR A 223 -3.40 9.57 -0.66
N SER A 224 -2.97 8.97 0.45
CA SER A 224 -2.41 9.69 1.59
C SER A 224 -1.23 9.00 2.26
N ASP A 225 -0.32 9.83 2.79
CA ASP A 225 0.88 9.39 3.49
C ASP A 225 1.62 8.30 2.71
N LEU A 226 1.90 8.62 1.44
CA LEU A 226 2.71 7.79 0.54
C LEU A 226 4.16 8.24 0.65
N ARG A 227 5.02 7.33 1.11
CA ARG A 227 6.46 7.54 1.22
C ARG A 227 7.19 6.59 0.29
N ILE A 228 7.97 7.14 -0.63
CA ILE A 228 8.78 6.39 -1.58
C ILE A 228 10.24 6.76 -1.34
N SER A 229 11.09 5.79 -1.01
CA SER A 229 12.52 6.02 -0.79
C SER A 229 13.34 4.72 -0.82
N PRO A 230 14.55 4.72 -1.39
CA PRO A 230 15.47 3.58 -1.27
C PRO A 230 15.88 3.29 0.18
N ASP A 231 15.72 4.25 1.09
CA ASP A 231 16.06 4.07 2.50
C ASP A 231 15.21 2.98 3.19
N PHE A 232 14.01 2.66 2.68
CA PHE A 232 13.22 1.55 3.21
C PHE A 232 13.92 0.20 3.03
N TRP A 233 14.73 0.03 1.98
CA TRP A 233 15.59 -1.15 1.86
C TRP A 233 16.86 -1.01 2.70
N LEU A 234 17.53 0.14 2.63
CA LEU A 234 18.83 0.35 3.30
C LEU A 234 18.75 0.24 4.82
N LYS A 235 17.61 0.61 5.40
CA LYS A 235 17.36 0.59 6.84
C LYS A 235 16.66 -0.68 7.31
N ALA A 236 16.38 -1.63 6.40
CA ALA A 236 15.73 -2.89 6.72
C ALA A 236 16.69 -3.91 7.35
N GLY A 237 17.35 -3.57 8.46
CA GLY A 237 18.52 -4.28 8.99
C GLY A 237 18.35 -5.76 9.36
N LYS A 238 17.11 -6.29 9.39
CA LYS A 238 16.85 -7.75 9.51
C LYS A 238 17.03 -8.48 8.16
N TYR A 239 16.80 -7.77 7.06
CA TYR A 239 16.84 -8.27 5.68
C TYR A 239 18.16 -7.90 5.00
N SER A 240 18.38 -8.39 3.78
CA SER A 240 19.58 -8.02 3.05
C SER A 240 19.61 -6.51 2.83
N CYS A 241 20.72 -5.86 3.18
CA CYS A 241 20.93 -4.44 2.86
C CYS A 241 21.90 -4.36 1.68
N PRO A 242 21.51 -3.76 0.54
CA PRO A 242 22.38 -3.61 -0.61
C PRO A 242 23.43 -2.53 -0.38
N SER A 243 24.38 -2.40 -1.32
CA SER A 243 25.28 -1.24 -1.33
C SER A 243 24.46 0.06 -1.48
N PRO A 244 24.61 1.04 -0.56
CA PRO A 244 23.91 2.32 -0.68
C PRO A 244 24.19 3.04 -1.99
N ALA A 245 25.43 2.94 -2.50
CA ALA A 245 25.83 3.55 -3.76
C ALA A 245 25.15 2.85 -4.95
N ALA A 246 25.11 1.52 -4.97
CA ALA A 246 24.47 0.76 -6.05
C ALA A 246 22.97 1.03 -6.11
N LEU A 247 22.27 0.93 -4.97
CA LEU A 247 20.83 1.15 -4.92
C LEU A 247 20.46 2.57 -5.31
N LYS A 248 21.10 3.58 -4.73
CA LYS A 248 20.80 4.99 -5.04
C LYS A 248 21.11 5.32 -6.50
N SER A 249 22.23 4.82 -7.03
CA SER A 249 22.57 4.99 -8.44
C SER A 249 21.55 4.33 -9.36
N TRP A 250 21.08 3.12 -9.04
CA TRP A 250 20.05 2.44 -9.82
C TRP A 250 18.74 3.22 -9.81
N CYS A 251 18.24 3.57 -8.62
CA CYS A 251 16.96 4.28 -8.48
C CYS A 251 16.98 5.62 -9.22
N LEU A 252 18.07 6.41 -9.13
CA LEU A 252 18.24 7.67 -9.87
C LEU A 252 18.30 7.48 -11.40
N GLY A 253 18.70 6.31 -11.87
CA GLY A 253 18.77 5.98 -13.30
C GLY A 253 17.45 5.45 -13.87
N ASN A 254 16.64 4.77 -13.05
CA ASN A 254 15.57 3.90 -13.53
C ASN A 254 14.22 4.08 -12.83
N ALA A 255 14.18 4.33 -11.52
CA ALA A 255 12.95 4.24 -10.74
C ALA A 255 12.05 5.47 -10.90
N GLU A 256 10.76 5.24 -11.09
CA GLU A 256 9.70 6.24 -11.07
C GLU A 256 8.89 6.10 -9.78
N GLY A 257 8.68 7.22 -9.08
CA GLY A 257 7.93 7.25 -7.83
C GLY A 257 6.44 7.03 -8.07
N LEU A 258 5.74 8.09 -8.42
CA LEU A 258 4.30 8.06 -8.67
C LEU A 258 4.00 8.37 -10.14
N VAL A 259 3.54 7.37 -10.87
CA VAL A 259 3.17 7.45 -12.29
C VAL A 259 1.65 7.52 -12.40
N MET A 260 1.14 8.56 -13.06
CA MET A 260 -0.28 8.88 -13.13
C MET A 260 -0.72 9.07 -14.58
N GLY A 261 -1.70 8.30 -15.01
CA GLY A 261 -2.32 8.37 -16.32
C GLY A 261 -3.58 9.21 -16.34
N TRP A 262 -4.65 8.66 -16.90
CA TRP A 262 -5.97 9.25 -16.79
C TRP A 262 -6.54 8.99 -15.39
N LEU A 263 -6.70 10.05 -14.58
CA LEU A 263 -7.32 9.98 -13.26
C LEU A 263 -8.32 11.13 -13.10
N ASP A 264 -9.53 10.79 -12.63
CA ASP A 264 -10.65 11.71 -12.42
C ASP A 264 -10.63 12.28 -10.99
N ASP A 265 -10.32 13.57 -10.90
CA ASP A 265 -10.29 14.39 -9.67
C ASP A 265 -9.50 13.78 -8.50
N GLU A 266 -8.40 13.07 -8.81
CA GLU A 266 -7.62 12.33 -7.83
C GLU A 266 -7.13 13.25 -6.70
N THR A 267 -7.36 12.85 -5.46
CA THR A 267 -6.94 13.62 -4.28
C THR A 267 -5.70 12.98 -3.65
N LEU A 268 -4.60 13.73 -3.65
CA LEU A 268 -3.33 13.28 -3.09
C LEU A 268 -2.89 14.18 -1.94
N SER A 269 -2.53 13.58 -0.81
CA SER A 269 -2.04 14.32 0.35
C SER A 269 -0.84 13.63 0.99
N GLU A 270 0.09 14.41 1.56
CA GLU A 270 1.23 13.87 2.30
C GLU A 270 2.08 12.90 1.46
N ILE A 271 2.47 13.36 0.28
CA ILE A 271 3.27 12.58 -0.67
C ILE A 271 4.74 12.93 -0.48
N TYR A 272 5.58 11.96 -0.16
CA TYR A 272 7.01 12.15 0.02
C TYR A 272 7.77 11.17 -0.86
N ILE A 273 8.56 11.70 -1.78
CA ILE A 273 9.32 10.90 -2.75
C ILE A 273 10.78 11.30 -2.70
N ASP A 274 11.66 10.33 -2.53
CA ASP A 274 13.09 10.53 -2.38
C ASP A 274 13.89 9.55 -3.25
N GLY A 275 14.91 10.06 -3.96
CA GLY A 275 15.92 9.20 -4.59
C GLY A 275 15.49 8.49 -5.89
N CYS A 276 14.46 8.99 -6.59
CA CYS A 276 13.98 8.41 -7.86
C CYS A 276 14.59 9.10 -9.09
N LYS A 277 14.56 8.43 -10.25
CA LYS A 277 14.80 9.09 -11.54
C LYS A 277 13.74 10.16 -11.78
N THR A 278 12.47 9.78 -11.67
CA THR A 278 11.34 10.71 -11.77
C THR A 278 10.52 10.61 -10.49
N GLY A 279 10.32 11.73 -9.80
CA GLY A 279 9.51 11.76 -8.58
C GLY A 279 8.04 11.50 -8.88
N MET A 280 7.38 12.45 -9.55
CA MET A 280 6.01 12.29 -10.06
C MET A 280 6.01 12.41 -11.58
N HIS A 281 5.34 11.46 -12.24
CA HIS A 281 5.21 11.40 -13.68
C HIS A 281 3.73 11.45 -14.09
N PHE A 282 3.27 12.55 -14.66
CA PHE A 282 1.97 12.63 -15.33
C PHE A 282 2.15 12.22 -16.79
N LEU A 283 1.58 11.09 -17.17
CA LEU A 283 1.62 10.53 -18.52
C LEU A 283 0.89 11.45 -19.52
N PRO A 284 1.03 11.24 -20.84
CA PRO A 284 0.35 12.04 -21.87
C PRO A 284 -1.14 11.68 -21.99
N LYS A 285 -1.87 11.70 -20.87
CA LYS A 285 -3.29 11.37 -20.71
C LYS A 285 -4.04 12.53 -20.01
N GLN A 286 -5.30 12.32 -19.65
CA GLN A 286 -6.12 13.33 -18.99
C GLN A 286 -6.00 13.20 -17.48
N PHE A 287 -5.18 14.02 -16.84
CA PHE A 287 -5.16 14.08 -15.37
C PHE A 287 -5.79 15.38 -14.88
N TRP A 288 -6.62 15.30 -13.86
CA TRP A 288 -6.93 16.42 -12.98
C TRP A 288 -7.06 15.95 -11.54
N GLY A 289 -6.76 16.85 -10.62
CA GLY A 289 -6.77 16.50 -9.22
C GLY A 289 -6.13 17.57 -8.34
N LEU A 290 -6.20 17.30 -7.04
CA LEU A 290 -5.76 18.19 -5.98
C LEU A 290 -4.67 17.52 -5.17
N LEU A 291 -3.53 18.21 -5.05
CA LEU A 291 -2.36 17.71 -4.36
C LEU A 291 -1.98 18.66 -3.21
N TYR A 292 -1.77 18.12 -2.03
CA TYR A 292 -1.41 18.88 -0.82
C TYR A 292 -0.27 18.20 -0.06
N GLU A 293 0.68 18.96 0.50
CA GLU A 293 1.85 18.39 1.20
C GLU A 293 2.69 17.46 0.33
N VAL A 294 3.20 17.98 -0.79
CA VAL A 294 4.04 17.20 -1.72
C VAL A 294 5.51 17.55 -1.53
N HIS A 295 6.32 16.55 -1.18
CA HIS A 295 7.74 16.68 -0.87
C HIS A 295 8.55 15.73 -1.74
N ILE A 296 9.14 16.24 -2.82
CA ILE A 296 9.97 15.46 -3.75
C ILE A 296 11.41 15.92 -3.60
N LYS A 297 12.33 15.01 -3.25
CA LYS A 297 13.74 15.31 -2.97
C LYS A 297 14.68 14.32 -3.62
N ASN A 298 15.93 14.77 -3.84
CA ASN A 298 17.00 13.93 -4.35
C ASN A 298 16.61 13.12 -5.60
N CYS A 299 15.69 13.65 -6.42
CA CYS A 299 15.28 13.01 -7.66
C CYS A 299 16.05 13.60 -8.83
N LYS A 300 16.23 12.85 -9.92
CA LYS A 300 16.83 13.42 -11.14
C LYS A 300 15.91 14.48 -11.76
N THR A 301 14.65 14.09 -11.95
CA THR A 301 13.54 14.97 -12.28
C THR A 301 12.51 14.91 -11.16
N GLY A 302 12.17 16.06 -10.57
CA GLY A 302 11.15 16.14 -9.51
C GLY A 302 9.76 15.80 -10.06
N ILE A 303 9.26 16.64 -10.97
CA ILE A 303 8.00 16.43 -11.68
C ILE A 303 8.24 16.39 -13.18
N LEU A 304 7.79 15.32 -13.84
CA LEU A 304 7.61 15.26 -15.28
C LEU A 304 6.11 15.24 -15.57
N CYS A 305 5.60 16.29 -16.18
CA CYS A 305 4.18 16.42 -16.51
C CYS A 305 4.01 16.49 -18.03
N GLU A 306 3.65 15.37 -18.68
CA GLU A 306 3.47 15.35 -20.12
C GLU A 306 2.14 15.98 -20.57
N ASN A 307 1.05 15.70 -19.88
CA ASN A 307 -0.26 16.31 -20.18
C ASN A 307 -1.17 16.37 -18.94
N LEU A 308 -2.14 17.28 -18.99
CA LEU A 308 -3.21 17.45 -17.99
C LEU A 308 -4.55 17.70 -18.70
N HIS A 309 -5.66 17.55 -17.99
CA HIS A 309 -6.98 17.89 -18.51
C HIS A 309 -7.11 19.39 -18.79
N ASP A 310 -7.75 19.76 -19.90
CA ASP A 310 -7.79 21.14 -20.44
C ASP A 310 -8.52 22.18 -19.57
N TRP A 311 -9.69 21.85 -19.00
CA TRP A 311 -10.47 22.79 -18.17
C TRP A 311 -10.09 22.76 -16.68
N ALA A 312 -9.64 21.63 -16.15
CA ALA A 312 -9.31 21.48 -14.72
C ALA A 312 -7.83 21.71 -14.42
N GLY A 313 -6.94 21.03 -15.14
CA GLY A 313 -5.51 20.98 -14.81
C GLY A 313 -5.24 20.29 -13.46
N ALA A 314 -4.11 20.61 -12.84
CA ALA A 314 -3.76 20.11 -11.51
C ALA A 314 -3.31 21.26 -10.60
N VAL A 315 -3.66 21.17 -9.32
CA VAL A 315 -3.21 22.13 -8.30
C VAL A 315 -2.42 21.40 -7.24
N MET A 316 -1.17 21.80 -7.05
CA MET A 316 -0.30 21.33 -5.99
C MET A 316 -0.03 22.47 -5.03
N SER A 317 -0.36 22.26 -3.75
CA SER A 317 -0.27 23.28 -2.71
C SER A 317 0.58 22.81 -1.54
N ARG A 318 1.49 23.67 -1.06
CA ARG A 318 2.37 23.45 0.08
C ARG A 318 3.30 22.24 -0.06
N GLY A 319 4.60 22.50 -0.01
CA GLY A 319 5.60 21.44 -0.05
C GLY A 319 6.92 21.89 -0.65
N GLU A 320 7.72 20.91 -1.08
CA GLU A 320 9.04 21.15 -1.67
C GLU A 320 9.24 20.23 -2.88
N ILE A 321 9.74 20.80 -3.97
CA ILE A 321 10.11 20.04 -5.17
C ILE A 321 11.59 20.33 -5.45
N GLU A 322 12.40 19.30 -5.41
CA GLU A 322 13.80 19.34 -5.76
C GLU A 322 14.11 18.31 -6.85
N GLY A 323 14.87 18.75 -7.86
CA GLY A 323 15.41 17.86 -8.88
C GLY A 323 16.84 18.26 -9.23
N THR A 324 17.72 17.26 -9.32
CA THR A 324 19.15 17.50 -9.58
C THR A 324 19.41 17.97 -11.01
N GLU A 325 18.56 17.58 -11.97
CA GLU A 325 18.55 18.12 -13.33
C GLU A 325 17.36 19.07 -13.56
N ASP A 326 16.15 18.62 -13.23
CA ASP A 326 14.92 19.38 -13.37
C ASP A 326 14.05 19.24 -12.13
N ALA A 327 13.70 20.35 -11.49
CA ALA A 327 12.66 20.33 -10.47
C ALA A 327 11.29 20.04 -11.11
N VAL A 328 10.97 20.74 -12.20
CA VAL A 328 9.68 20.60 -12.91
C VAL A 328 9.87 20.72 -14.41
N VAL A 329 9.36 19.74 -15.15
CA VAL A 329 9.18 19.79 -16.61
C VAL A 329 7.70 19.63 -16.90
N CYS A 330 7.01 20.69 -17.33
CA CYS A 330 5.60 20.59 -17.73
C CYS A 330 5.47 20.76 -19.24
N ASN A 331 5.06 19.73 -19.96
CA ASN A 331 4.85 19.74 -21.40
C ASN A 331 3.36 19.71 -21.79
N SER A 332 2.47 19.88 -20.81
CA SER A 332 1.03 19.91 -21.05
C SER A 332 0.69 20.91 -22.15
N ARG A 333 -0.15 20.48 -23.10
CA ARG A 333 -0.60 21.32 -24.21
C ARG A 333 -1.85 22.12 -23.82
N VAL A 334 -2.65 21.57 -22.91
CA VAL A 334 -3.99 22.06 -22.63
C VAL A 334 -4.15 22.49 -21.18
N GLY A 335 -4.02 21.56 -20.22
CA GLY A 335 -4.22 21.83 -18.79
C GLY A 335 -3.05 22.55 -18.13
N MET A 336 -3.35 23.32 -17.08
CA MET A 336 -2.36 24.07 -16.30
C MET A 336 -1.91 23.28 -15.06
N LEU A 337 -0.61 23.19 -14.83
CA LEU A 337 -0.04 22.76 -13.56
C LEU A 337 0.16 23.99 -12.65
N LYS A 338 -0.61 24.11 -11.57
CA LYS A 338 -0.51 25.23 -10.62
C LYS A 338 0.27 24.79 -9.38
N LEU A 339 1.37 25.47 -9.10
CA LEU A 339 2.26 25.22 -7.96
C LEU A 339 2.11 26.39 -6.97
N CYS A 340 1.35 26.17 -5.91
CA CYS A 340 0.93 27.20 -4.95
C CYS A 340 1.66 27.02 -3.60
N GLY A 341 2.46 28.00 -3.19
CA GLY A 341 3.23 27.91 -1.94
C GLY A 341 4.23 26.76 -1.93
N MET A 342 4.77 26.41 -3.11
CA MET A 342 5.75 25.34 -3.29
C MET A 342 7.16 25.91 -3.24
N LYS A 343 8.03 25.31 -2.44
CA LYS A 343 9.46 25.61 -2.48
C LYS A 343 10.11 24.80 -3.60
N ILE A 344 10.62 25.46 -4.63
CA ILE A 344 11.18 24.79 -5.82
C ILE A 344 12.70 24.98 -5.87
N ARG A 345 13.45 23.87 -6.02
CA ARG A 345 14.92 23.85 -6.12
C ARG A 345 15.36 23.06 -7.36
N GLY A 346 15.89 23.76 -8.36
CA GLY A 346 16.32 23.16 -9.62
C GLY A 346 15.65 23.84 -10.81
N ARG A 347 15.91 23.33 -12.02
CA ARG A 347 15.37 23.91 -13.25
C ARG A 347 13.86 23.70 -13.34
N VAL A 348 13.14 24.74 -13.76
CA VAL A 348 11.72 24.66 -14.13
C VAL A 348 11.60 24.99 -15.62
N SER A 349 10.95 24.13 -16.40
CA SER A 349 10.88 24.26 -17.85
C SER A 349 9.57 23.76 -18.45
N GLY A 350 9.40 24.04 -19.74
CA GLY A 350 8.23 23.63 -20.52
C GLY A 350 7.17 24.73 -20.67
N ARG A 351 5.90 24.35 -20.72
CA ARG A 351 4.71 25.16 -21.02
C ARG A 351 3.63 24.90 -19.96
N ARG A 352 2.62 25.76 -19.89
CA ARG A 352 1.39 25.52 -19.09
C ARG A 352 1.64 25.12 -17.64
N TYR A 353 2.56 25.81 -16.97
CA TYR A 353 2.69 25.78 -15.53
C TYR A 353 2.58 27.20 -14.97
N MET A 354 2.20 27.30 -13.71
CA MET A 354 2.13 28.54 -12.94
C MET A 354 2.74 28.30 -11.57
N VAL A 355 3.65 29.18 -11.16
CA VAL A 355 4.20 29.21 -9.80
C VAL A 355 3.62 30.43 -9.10
N ASN A 356 3.11 30.23 -7.89
CA ASN A 356 2.60 31.29 -7.04
C ASN A 356 3.16 31.10 -5.63
N ASP A 357 3.79 32.15 -5.10
CA ASP A 357 4.35 32.18 -3.74
C ASP A 357 3.27 32.50 -2.68
N ALA A 358 2.12 31.83 -2.80
CA ALA A 358 1.02 31.99 -1.85
C ALA A 358 1.48 31.65 -0.42
N ASP A 359 1.22 32.55 0.52
CA ASP A 359 1.41 32.28 1.94
C ASP A 359 0.33 31.30 2.41
N LEU A 360 0.72 30.04 2.60
CA LEU A 360 -0.12 28.96 3.13
C LEU A 360 0.17 28.69 4.60
N SER A 361 0.77 29.61 5.35
CA SER A 361 1.04 29.45 6.78
C SER A 361 -0.22 29.23 7.63
N PHE A 362 -1.38 29.68 7.15
CA PHE A 362 -2.68 29.44 7.77
C PHE A 362 -3.18 27.99 7.62
N ALA A 363 -2.63 27.23 6.66
CA ALA A 363 -2.94 25.82 6.42
C ALA A 363 -1.84 24.95 7.06
N PRO A 364 -2.07 24.42 8.29
CA PRO A 364 -1.07 23.59 8.93
C PRO A 364 -0.86 22.27 8.16
N PRO A 365 0.26 21.57 8.41
CA PRO A 365 0.35 20.17 8.02
C PRO A 365 -0.87 19.39 8.51
N LEU A 366 -1.32 18.41 7.72
CA LEU A 366 -2.34 17.48 8.18
C LEU A 366 -1.83 16.81 9.45
N THR A 367 -2.62 16.92 10.52
CA THR A 367 -2.32 16.25 11.78
C THR A 367 -3.16 14.98 11.83
N HIS A 368 -2.49 13.84 11.84
CA HIS A 368 -3.12 12.58 12.19
C HIS A 368 -3.39 12.61 13.69
N GLY A 369 -4.63 12.93 14.07
CA GLY A 369 -5.04 12.95 15.47
C GLY A 369 -4.74 11.60 16.14
N SER A 370 -4.46 11.61 17.44
CA SER A 370 -4.32 10.37 18.20
C SER A 370 -5.65 9.62 18.20
N TYR A 371 -5.70 8.48 17.53
CA TYR A 371 -6.86 7.59 17.61
C TYR A 371 -7.02 7.09 19.04
N LYS A 372 -8.18 7.34 19.65
CA LYS A 372 -8.53 6.70 20.92
C LYS A 372 -9.08 5.32 20.61
N GLU A 373 -8.33 4.28 20.99
CA GLU A 373 -8.78 2.90 20.79
C GLU A 373 -10.15 2.67 21.45
N PRO A 374 -11.14 2.14 20.73
CA PRO A 374 -12.44 1.82 21.30
C PRO A 374 -12.29 0.66 22.27
N ALA A 375 -13.25 0.51 23.18
CA ALA A 375 -13.28 -0.64 24.07
C ALA A 375 -13.31 -1.94 23.25
N ARG A 376 -12.46 -2.91 23.61
CA ARG A 376 -12.38 -4.23 22.94
C ARG A 376 -13.55 -5.13 23.37
N GLN A 377 -14.77 -4.74 23.02
CA GLN A 377 -15.99 -5.50 23.27
C GLN A 377 -16.65 -5.84 21.94
N LEU A 378 -16.87 -7.14 21.70
CA LEU A 378 -17.59 -7.63 20.53
C LEU A 378 -18.98 -8.09 20.96
N TYR A 379 -20.00 -7.48 20.37
CA TYR A 379 -21.39 -7.90 20.53
C TYR A 379 -21.82 -8.66 19.27
N VAL A 380 -21.98 -9.99 19.39
CA VAL A 380 -22.57 -10.80 18.32
C VAL A 380 -24.08 -10.75 18.49
N VAL A 381 -24.77 -10.05 17.60
CA VAL A 381 -26.23 -9.97 17.60
C VAL A 381 -26.76 -11.04 16.64
N GLU A 382 -27.38 -12.08 17.18
CA GLU A 382 -28.14 -13.04 16.37
C GLU A 382 -29.47 -12.40 15.98
N THR A 383 -29.54 -11.84 14.77
CA THR A 383 -30.82 -11.44 14.18
C THR A 383 -31.33 -12.57 13.30
N ALA A 384 -32.59 -12.97 13.48
CA ALA A 384 -33.25 -13.88 12.54
C ALA A 384 -33.30 -13.23 11.15
N GLY A 385 -32.47 -13.72 10.23
CA GLY A 385 -32.60 -13.47 8.79
C GLY A 385 -32.01 -12.16 8.27
N TYR A 386 -30.73 -12.19 7.89
CA TYR A 386 -30.26 -11.44 6.73
C TYR A 386 -29.69 -12.45 5.74
N SER A 387 -30.56 -13.05 4.93
CA SER A 387 -30.10 -13.85 3.79
C SER A 387 -29.63 -12.88 2.71
N ARG A 388 -28.34 -12.97 2.35
CA ARG A 388 -27.85 -12.39 1.10
C ARG A 388 -28.67 -13.04 -0.01
N GLN A 389 -29.50 -12.27 -0.72
CA GLN A 389 -30.17 -12.79 -1.91
C GLN A 389 -29.07 -13.28 -2.85
N PRO A 390 -29.12 -14.55 -3.32
CA PRO A 390 -28.16 -15.00 -4.33
C PRO A 390 -28.29 -14.09 -5.55
N LYS A 391 -27.13 -13.67 -6.09
CA LYS A 391 -27.05 -12.89 -7.34
C LYS A 391 -27.53 -13.71 -8.52
#